data_AF-A0A7W5VBA7-F1
#
_entry.id   AF-A0A7W5VBA7-F1
#
_cell.length_a   1.000
_cell.length_b   1.000
_cell.length_c   1.000
_cell.angle_alpha   90.00
_cell.angle_beta   90.00
_cell.angle_gamma   90.00
#
_symmetry.space_group_name_H-M   'P 1'
#
loop_
_entity.id
_entity.type
_entity.pdbx_description
1 polymer ?
#
loop_
_entity_poly.entity_id
_entity_poly.type
_entity_poly.pdbx_seq_one_letter_code
_entity_poly.pdbx_strand_id
1 'polypeptide(L)'
;MTSSTIFSGVSPISLPPAATGGNSPLTLRDMLFFLRMRWLWIVTTTIAFLAIAGSYLLTVEPTFVANTQLVIFPQVSGSEAQRAFAEDAFIEGQLEIAKSSDVVSGTVRVLGLDTDPDFVDQTPSLQDRAKNWLMGISSEPDASQETADAATSERRPQTEEERTHDRAIATLQSMMGVRRIGSSTIIEISAAASTPQKAVDIADTLARQYIQKNIAMKANASRQYSDWLAKFVIEQQRGLAEAASALASFTSNPRDQFKLAELQSATDARRTLYENTLNQLTEAKQRITYPVSDATIVSRATLPLSKERPRSTLIIAFAAAVGLGAGLALAMIRHAGDRRIVRPHQIAEAGGLPFVTLLSTSRKSRNGDPARFLAADTGSSDTAAYPVIPGMAELSATVVGLRRKRRVVIGIVAVNPGSGASTIACELAVLSSISGAHTLLIDAAAQKSSLSKSIAPDSSTGLVDVLDNGELIQTAALPLTPTLKFLPLGKVEAVTPAIRLSSRRTQLSFADLKKEFDAIFVDISSFSASPDANAIASELDGVLVVTSHGHTSIDDTMRVIDTLRNVGAEILGAIINHAPKRMQS
;
A
#
# COMPACT_ATOMS: atom_id res chain seq x y z
N MET A 1 50.69 -28.37 11.84
CA MET A 1 50.67 -27.96 13.26
C MET A 1 49.32 -28.37 13.83
N THR A 2 49.35 -29.04 14.97
CA THR A 2 48.38 -30.04 15.45
C THR A 2 47.00 -29.45 15.80
N SER A 3 45.99 -29.74 14.97
CA SER A 3 44.58 -29.61 15.35
C SER A 3 44.31 -30.66 16.44
N SER A 4 44.21 -30.24 17.69
CA SER A 4 43.92 -31.13 18.81
C SER A 4 42.46 -31.58 18.69
N THR A 5 42.24 -32.75 18.08
CA THR A 5 40.94 -33.42 18.09
C THR A 5 40.67 -34.00 19.49
N ILE A 6 40.34 -33.14 20.46
CA ILE A 6 40.01 -33.55 21.83
C ILE A 6 38.63 -34.23 21.86
N PHE A 7 37.78 -33.99 20.84
CA PHE A 7 36.35 -34.36 20.84
C PHE A 7 35.89 -35.28 19.69
N SER A 8 36.80 -35.91 18.92
CA SER A 8 36.47 -36.76 17.74
C SER A 8 35.75 -38.09 18.03
N GLY A 9 35.34 -38.35 19.28
CA GLY A 9 34.75 -39.62 19.71
C GLY A 9 33.42 -39.50 20.45
N VAL A 10 32.79 -38.33 20.48
CA VAL A 10 31.41 -38.17 20.97
C VAL A 10 30.49 -38.19 19.75
N SER A 11 29.59 -39.17 19.67
CA SER A 11 28.61 -39.24 18.60
C SER A 11 27.80 -37.95 18.57
N PRO A 12 27.69 -37.24 17.43
CA PRO A 12 26.78 -36.11 17.33
C PRO A 12 25.39 -36.62 17.67
N ILE A 13 24.71 -35.92 18.58
CA ILE A 13 23.32 -36.19 18.91
C ILE A 13 22.56 -36.12 17.58
N SER A 14 22.05 -37.26 17.14
CA SER A 14 21.23 -37.37 15.96
C SER A 14 19.95 -36.57 16.21
N LEU A 15 19.97 -35.30 15.80
CA LEU A 15 18.74 -34.57 15.55
C LEU A 15 17.88 -35.44 14.62
N PRO A 16 16.56 -35.51 14.82
CA PRO A 16 15.68 -36.24 13.90
C PRO A 16 16.04 -35.84 12.46
N PRO A 17 16.16 -36.82 11.54
CA PRO A 17 16.65 -36.56 10.20
C PRO A 17 15.89 -35.39 9.60
N ALA A 18 16.67 -34.48 9.01
CA ALA A 18 16.16 -33.33 8.28
C ALA A 18 14.94 -33.77 7.46
N ALA A 19 13.81 -33.10 7.67
CA ALA A 19 12.91 -32.90 6.55
C ALA A 19 13.77 -32.21 5.50
N THR A 20 14.29 -33.01 4.58
CA THR A 20 15.17 -32.64 3.48
C THR A 20 14.73 -31.31 2.90
N GLY A 21 15.68 -30.40 2.71
CA GLY A 21 15.51 -29.08 2.14
C GLY A 21 14.97 -29.07 0.71
N GLY A 22 13.74 -29.52 0.53
CA GLY A 22 12.86 -28.97 -0.47
C GLY A 22 12.21 -27.73 0.13
N ASN A 23 12.18 -26.63 -0.62
CA ASN A 23 11.34 -25.47 -0.38
C ASN A 23 10.07 -25.89 0.35
N SER A 24 10.04 -25.76 1.68
CA SER A 24 8.87 -26.17 2.43
C SER A 24 7.76 -25.24 1.93
N PRO A 25 6.71 -25.76 1.27
CA PRO A 25 5.66 -24.91 0.75
C PRO A 25 5.15 -24.10 1.94
N LEU A 26 5.06 -22.78 1.78
CA LEU A 26 4.54 -21.85 2.79
C LEU A 26 3.36 -22.50 3.50
N THR A 27 3.58 -23.01 4.71
CA THR A 27 2.53 -23.78 5.36
C THR A 27 1.45 -22.79 5.77
N LEU A 28 0.17 -23.17 5.64
CA LEU A 28 -0.96 -22.33 6.07
C LEU A 28 -0.80 -21.82 7.51
N ARG A 29 -0.11 -22.60 8.34
CA ARG A 29 0.23 -22.27 9.71
C ARG A 29 1.22 -21.11 9.82
N ASP A 30 2.24 -21.07 8.95
CA ASP A 30 3.20 -19.97 8.90
C ASP A 30 2.53 -18.68 8.42
N MET A 31 1.62 -18.78 7.44
CA MET A 31 0.80 -17.64 6.99
C MET A 31 -0.13 -17.13 8.11
N LEU A 32 -0.79 -18.01 8.86
CA LEU A 32 -1.66 -17.63 9.98
C LEU A 32 -0.88 -16.99 11.14
N PHE A 33 0.32 -17.50 11.45
CA PHE A 33 1.18 -16.92 12.48
C PHE A 33 1.66 -15.53 12.07
N PHE A 34 2.09 -15.37 10.80
CA PHE A 34 2.45 -14.09 10.22
C PHE A 34 1.31 -13.08 10.31
N LEU A 35 0.09 -13.48 9.92
CA LEU A 35 -1.09 -12.62 9.97
C LEU A 35 -1.40 -12.20 11.41
N ARG A 36 -1.36 -13.13 12.36
CA ARG A 36 -1.68 -12.85 13.76
C ARG A 36 -0.65 -11.98 14.47
N MET A 37 0.63 -12.06 14.10
CA MET A 37 1.68 -11.26 14.73
C MET A 37 1.68 -9.80 14.23
N ARG A 38 1.14 -9.55 13.03
CA ARG A 38 1.30 -8.25 12.33
C ARG A 38 0.05 -7.65 11.72
N TRP A 39 -1.12 -8.23 12.00
CA TRP A 39 -2.42 -7.68 11.60
C TRP A 39 -2.58 -6.20 11.96
N LEU A 40 -1.98 -5.74 13.07
CA LEU A 40 -2.06 -4.35 13.51
C LEU A 40 -1.54 -3.38 12.43
N TRP A 41 -0.46 -3.71 11.72
CA TRP A 41 0.09 -2.87 10.64
C TRP A 41 -0.78 -2.87 9.39
N ILE A 42 -1.38 -4.02 9.06
CA ILE A 42 -2.29 -4.15 7.94
C ILE A 42 -3.55 -3.33 8.20
N VAL A 43 -4.08 -3.40 9.43
CA VAL A 43 -5.27 -2.65 9.84
C VAL A 43 -5.00 -1.14 9.89
N THR A 44 -3.89 -0.69 10.48
CA THR A 44 -3.60 0.75 10.57
C THR A 44 -3.42 1.40 9.20
N THR A 45 -2.71 0.74 8.28
CA THR A 45 -2.54 1.23 6.90
C THR A 45 -3.87 1.24 6.14
N THR A 46 -4.68 0.19 6.25
CA THR A 46 -6.00 0.14 5.62
C THR A 46 -6.94 1.23 6.15
N ILE A 47 -6.94 1.47 7.46
CA ILE A 47 -7.74 2.55 8.09
C ILE A 47 -7.25 3.92 7.61
N ALA A 48 -5.94 4.14 7.49
CA ALA A 48 -5.39 5.41 7.01
C ALA A 48 -5.83 5.72 5.57
N PHE A 49 -5.79 4.74 4.66
CA PHE A 49 -6.26 4.92 3.28
C PHE A 49 -7.78 5.14 3.21
N LEU A 50 -8.56 4.44 4.04
CA LEU A 50 -10.01 4.67 4.14
C LEU A 50 -10.34 6.06 4.70
N ALA A 51 -9.57 6.57 5.67
CA ALA A 51 -9.74 7.91 6.21
C ALA A 51 -9.45 8.99 5.15
N ILE A 52 -8.39 8.82 4.35
CA ILE A 52 -8.07 9.72 3.23
C ILE A 52 -9.19 9.70 2.18
N ALA A 53 -9.68 8.52 1.81
CA ALA A 53 -10.79 8.37 0.86
C ALA A 53 -12.10 8.97 1.40
N GLY A 54 -12.39 8.79 2.69
CA GLY A 54 -13.52 9.42 3.36
C GLY A 54 -13.42 10.94 3.36
N SER A 55 -12.24 11.47 3.71
CA SER A 55 -11.98 12.92 3.64
C SER A 55 -12.17 13.46 2.24
N TYR A 56 -11.67 12.76 1.21
CA TYR A 56 -11.87 13.14 -0.18
C TYR A 56 -13.35 13.19 -0.56
N LEU A 57 -14.12 12.17 -0.20
CA LEU A 57 -15.56 12.09 -0.46
C LEU A 57 -16.38 13.17 0.25
N LEU A 58 -15.90 13.70 1.38
CA LEU A 58 -16.52 14.82 2.09
C LEU A 58 -16.18 16.17 1.47
N THR A 59 -15.04 16.29 0.79
CA THR A 59 -14.58 17.54 0.17
C THR A 59 -15.07 17.75 -1.27
N VAL A 60 -15.39 16.68 -1.99
CA VAL A 60 -15.80 16.78 -3.41
C VAL A 60 -17.31 16.98 -3.51
N GLU A 61 -17.71 18.01 -4.25
CA GLU A 61 -19.12 18.30 -4.50
C GLU A 61 -19.77 17.19 -5.35
N PRO A 62 -20.97 16.70 -4.96
CA PRO A 62 -21.68 15.68 -5.71
C PRO A 62 -22.24 16.26 -7.00
N THR A 63 -22.05 15.55 -8.12
CA THR A 63 -22.64 15.92 -9.41
C THR A 63 -23.79 14.98 -9.76
N PHE A 64 -24.91 15.57 -10.17
CA PHE A 64 -26.13 14.89 -10.60
C PHE A 64 -26.35 15.13 -12.09
N VAL A 65 -26.79 14.11 -12.82
CA VAL A 65 -27.07 14.19 -14.25
C VAL A 65 -28.53 13.88 -14.50
N ALA A 66 -29.19 14.70 -15.31
CA ALA A 66 -30.57 14.50 -15.74
C ALA A 66 -30.66 14.52 -17.27
N ASN A 67 -31.57 13.70 -17.82
CA ASN A 67 -31.66 13.45 -19.26
C ASN A 67 -33.06 13.77 -19.79
N THR A 68 -33.15 14.57 -20.85
CA THR A 68 -34.37 14.86 -21.61
C THR A 68 -34.28 14.22 -22.99
N GLN A 69 -35.33 13.53 -23.42
CA GLN A 69 -35.36 12.80 -24.68
C GLN A 69 -36.28 13.48 -25.69
N LEU A 70 -35.75 13.72 -26.90
CA LEU A 70 -36.45 14.34 -28.02
C LEU A 70 -36.49 13.37 -29.19
N VAL A 71 -37.67 13.21 -29.80
CA VAL A 71 -37.79 12.55 -31.11
C VAL A 71 -37.71 13.61 -32.18
N ILE A 72 -36.93 13.31 -33.21
CA ILE A 72 -36.82 14.10 -34.42
C ILE A 72 -37.56 13.41 -35.56
N PHE A 73 -38.19 14.18 -36.44
CA PHE A 73 -38.93 13.67 -37.59
C PHE A 73 -38.22 14.10 -38.89
N PRO A 74 -37.33 13.27 -39.46
CA PRO A 74 -36.62 13.61 -40.68
C PRO A 74 -37.58 13.65 -41.87
N GLN A 75 -37.56 14.76 -42.61
CA GLN A 75 -38.36 14.94 -43.82
C GLN A 75 -37.48 14.67 -45.05
N VAL A 76 -37.20 13.39 -45.32
CA VAL A 76 -36.31 12.98 -46.42
C VAL A 76 -37.04 12.13 -47.45
N SER A 77 -36.85 12.49 -48.73
CA SER A 77 -37.46 11.85 -49.89
C SER A 77 -36.37 11.19 -50.74
N GLY A 78 -36.62 9.99 -51.27
CA GLY A 78 -35.66 9.24 -52.09
C GLY A 78 -35.84 7.72 -52.02
N SER A 79 -34.92 6.97 -52.65
CA SER A 79 -34.83 5.51 -52.50
C SER A 79 -34.40 5.11 -51.08
N GLU A 80 -34.68 3.87 -50.65
CA GLU A 80 -34.42 3.42 -49.27
C GLU A 80 -32.97 3.64 -48.82
N ALA A 81 -31.99 3.31 -49.67
CA ALA A 81 -30.58 3.54 -49.37
C ALA A 81 -30.26 5.04 -49.20
N GLN A 82 -30.82 5.90 -50.06
CA GLN A 82 -30.61 7.34 -50.00
C GLN A 82 -31.27 7.97 -48.76
N ARG A 83 -32.42 7.44 -48.33
CA ARG A 83 -33.12 7.88 -47.11
C ARG A 83 -32.30 7.56 -45.87
N ALA A 84 -31.76 6.36 -45.74
CA ALA A 84 -30.94 5.98 -44.58
C ALA A 84 -29.72 6.90 -44.40
N PHE A 85 -28.95 7.13 -45.49
CA PHE A 85 -27.81 8.05 -45.44
C PHE A 85 -28.22 9.50 -45.13
N ALA A 86 -29.32 9.96 -45.71
CA ALA A 86 -29.78 11.33 -45.50
C ALA A 86 -30.41 11.53 -44.11
N GLU A 87 -31.02 10.50 -43.52
CA GLU A 87 -31.50 10.50 -42.13
C GLU A 87 -30.35 10.58 -41.14
N ASP A 88 -29.28 9.81 -41.35
CA ASP A 88 -28.09 9.86 -40.51
C ASP A 88 -27.41 11.24 -40.57
N ALA A 89 -27.21 11.77 -41.78
CA ALA A 89 -26.65 13.12 -41.96
C ALA A 89 -27.55 14.20 -41.36
N PHE A 90 -28.88 14.03 -41.45
CA PHE A 90 -29.84 14.94 -40.85
C PHE A 90 -29.76 14.94 -39.32
N ILE A 91 -29.72 13.76 -38.69
CA ILE A 91 -29.63 13.65 -37.22
C ILE A 91 -28.31 14.24 -36.71
N GLU A 92 -27.20 14.00 -37.40
CA GLU A 92 -25.90 14.59 -37.03
C GLU A 92 -25.94 16.12 -37.11
N GLY A 93 -26.58 16.67 -38.16
CA GLY A 93 -26.84 18.11 -38.25
C GLY A 93 -27.69 18.64 -37.10
N GLN A 94 -28.73 17.90 -36.68
CA GLN A 94 -29.56 18.28 -35.54
C GLN A 94 -28.79 18.22 -34.20
N LEU A 95 -27.84 17.28 -34.07
CA LEU A 95 -26.97 17.18 -32.91
C LEU A 95 -26.10 18.44 -32.74
N GLU A 96 -25.55 18.94 -33.84
CA GLU A 96 -24.72 20.14 -33.84
C GLU A 96 -25.55 21.41 -33.60
N ILE A 97 -26.76 21.48 -34.15
CA ILE A 97 -27.70 22.57 -33.86
C ILE A 97 -28.07 22.58 -32.38
N ALA A 98 -28.28 21.42 -31.75
CA ALA A 98 -28.57 21.32 -30.32
C ALA A 98 -27.39 21.77 -29.44
N LYS A 99 -26.13 21.62 -29.91
CA LYS A 99 -24.91 22.09 -29.23
C LYS A 99 -24.55 23.55 -29.56
N SER A 100 -25.25 24.17 -30.51
CA SER A 100 -24.93 25.52 -30.98
C SER A 100 -24.95 26.55 -29.84
N SER A 101 -24.05 27.53 -29.93
CA SER A 101 -23.90 28.58 -28.92
C SER A 101 -25.22 29.33 -28.66
N ASP A 102 -26.07 29.52 -29.68
CA ASP A 102 -27.37 30.19 -29.53
C ASP A 102 -28.33 29.45 -28.57
N VAL A 103 -28.36 28.11 -28.64
CA VAL A 103 -29.21 27.27 -27.78
C VAL A 103 -28.70 27.29 -26.34
N VAL A 104 -27.38 27.20 -26.18
CA VAL A 104 -26.71 27.26 -24.87
C VAL A 104 -26.87 28.64 -24.23
N SER A 105 -26.58 29.71 -24.98
CA SER A 105 -26.71 31.11 -24.55
C SER A 105 -28.15 31.46 -24.17
N GLY A 106 -29.13 30.98 -24.96
CA GLY A 106 -30.54 31.12 -24.62
C GLY A 106 -30.89 30.44 -23.28
N THR A 107 -30.28 29.30 -22.99
CA THR A 107 -30.47 28.58 -21.72
C THR A 107 -29.83 29.31 -20.54
N VAL A 108 -28.59 29.79 -20.69
CA VAL A 108 -27.89 30.60 -19.69
C VAL A 108 -28.74 31.81 -19.30
N ARG A 109 -29.30 32.50 -20.29
CA ARG A 109 -30.14 33.69 -20.06
C ARG A 109 -31.48 33.36 -19.39
N VAL A 110 -32.14 32.26 -19.77
CA VAL A 110 -33.44 31.88 -19.19
C VAL A 110 -33.32 31.42 -17.75
N LEU A 111 -32.23 30.73 -17.40
CA LEU A 111 -32.00 30.22 -16.06
C LEU A 111 -31.15 31.15 -15.18
N GLY A 112 -30.61 32.24 -15.73
CA GLY A 112 -29.76 33.19 -15.00
C GLY A 112 -28.44 32.57 -14.53
N LEU A 113 -27.85 31.67 -15.33
CA LEU A 113 -26.62 30.95 -14.97
C LEU A 113 -25.38 31.86 -14.96
N ASP A 114 -25.49 33.07 -15.48
CA ASP A 114 -24.49 34.14 -15.43
C ASP A 114 -24.27 34.72 -14.03
N THR A 115 -25.17 34.45 -13.09
CA THR A 115 -25.07 34.86 -11.68
C THR A 115 -24.88 33.67 -10.72
N ASP A 116 -24.88 32.45 -11.24
CA ASP A 116 -24.85 31.23 -10.44
C ASP A 116 -23.41 30.86 -10.03
N PRO A 117 -23.14 30.62 -8.74
CA PRO A 117 -21.80 30.27 -8.26
C PRO A 117 -21.22 29.00 -8.92
N ASP A 118 -22.07 28.04 -9.35
CA ASP A 118 -21.62 26.83 -10.06
C ASP A 118 -20.95 27.16 -11.42
N PHE A 119 -21.27 28.32 -12.01
CA PHE A 119 -20.88 28.72 -13.36
C PHE A 119 -19.92 29.92 -13.39
N VAL A 120 -19.94 30.75 -12.35
CA VAL A 120 -19.13 31.99 -12.23
C VAL A 120 -17.86 31.77 -11.40
N ASP A 121 -17.96 31.04 -10.29
CA ASP A 121 -16.91 30.91 -9.27
C ASP A 121 -16.40 29.47 -9.14
N GLN A 122 -15.66 28.99 -10.14
CA GLN A 122 -14.76 27.87 -9.88
C GLN A 122 -13.55 28.39 -9.09
N THR A 123 -13.70 28.48 -7.77
CA THR A 123 -12.55 28.64 -6.88
C THR A 123 -11.55 27.51 -7.18
N PRO A 124 -10.24 27.79 -7.31
CA PRO A 124 -9.26 26.78 -7.69
C PRO A 124 -9.32 25.62 -6.70
N SER A 125 -9.56 24.42 -7.23
CA SER A 125 -9.76 23.23 -6.42
C SER A 125 -8.52 22.96 -5.56
N LEU A 126 -8.70 22.32 -4.40
CA LEU A 126 -7.56 21.88 -3.57
C LEU A 126 -6.59 20.97 -4.34
N GLN A 127 -7.07 20.31 -5.41
CA GLN A 127 -6.25 19.52 -6.33
C GLN A 127 -5.37 20.39 -7.21
N ASP A 128 -5.87 21.54 -7.70
CA ASP A 128 -5.05 22.50 -8.44
C ASP A 128 -3.98 23.15 -7.55
N ARG A 129 -4.31 23.39 -6.27
CA ARG A 129 -3.33 23.85 -5.27
C ARG A 129 -2.29 22.79 -4.95
N ALA A 130 -2.70 21.53 -4.81
CA ALA A 130 -1.80 20.41 -4.56
C ALA A 130 -0.92 20.10 -5.79
N LYS A 131 -1.46 20.19 -7.00
CA LYS A 131 -0.74 20.03 -8.27
C LYS A 131 0.27 21.16 -8.46
N ASN A 132 -0.11 22.40 -8.18
CA ASN A 132 0.81 23.54 -8.20
C ASN A 132 1.88 23.44 -7.10
N TRP A 133 1.55 22.90 -5.93
CA TRP A 133 2.54 22.62 -4.87
C TRP A 133 3.50 21.49 -5.24
N LEU A 134 3.01 20.41 -5.87
CA LEU A 134 3.84 19.29 -6.33
C LEU A 134 4.76 19.68 -7.49
N MET A 135 4.26 20.45 -8.46
CA MET A 135 5.09 21.05 -9.51
C MET A 135 6.06 22.10 -8.97
N GLY A 136 5.72 22.74 -7.83
CA GLY A 136 6.60 23.66 -7.10
C GLY A 136 7.72 22.98 -6.31
N ILE A 137 7.69 21.65 -6.13
CA ILE A 137 8.76 20.88 -5.46
C ILE A 137 9.81 20.37 -6.45
N SER A 138 9.51 20.34 -7.74
CA SER A 138 10.43 19.86 -8.78
C SER A 138 10.96 20.93 -9.74
N SER A 139 10.74 22.22 -9.46
CA SER A 139 11.19 23.30 -10.33
C SER A 139 12.02 24.32 -9.55
N GLU A 140 13.36 24.21 -9.63
CA GLU A 140 14.21 25.39 -9.45
C GLU A 140 13.88 26.41 -10.55
N PRO A 141 13.94 27.72 -10.26
CA PRO A 141 13.54 28.74 -11.21
C PRO A 141 14.67 28.98 -12.21
N ASP A 142 14.61 28.31 -13.36
CA ASP A 142 15.39 28.74 -14.52
C ASP A 142 14.64 29.90 -15.20
N ALA A 143 15.09 31.10 -14.86
CA ALA A 143 14.77 32.32 -15.56
C ALA A 143 15.48 32.30 -16.92
N SER A 144 14.77 31.94 -17.99
CA SER A 144 14.76 32.66 -19.28
C SER A 144 14.11 31.82 -20.37
N GLN A 145 13.46 32.53 -21.30
CA GLN A 145 12.92 32.07 -22.58
C GLN A 145 11.52 31.43 -22.54
N GLU A 146 10.51 32.27 -22.74
CA GLU A 146 9.70 32.19 -23.96
C GLU A 146 8.88 33.49 -24.12
N THR A 147 9.55 34.50 -24.67
CA THR A 147 8.90 35.52 -25.50
C THR A 147 8.85 34.98 -26.93
N ALA A 148 7.70 34.48 -27.37
CA ALA A 148 7.22 34.54 -28.76
C ALA A 148 5.93 33.71 -28.87
N ASP A 149 4.81 34.43 -28.97
CA ASP A 149 3.55 34.06 -29.64
C ASP A 149 2.33 34.56 -28.86
N ALA A 150 2.30 35.88 -28.66
CA ALA A 150 1.06 36.62 -28.45
C ALA A 150 0.92 37.62 -29.60
N ALA A 151 0.82 37.08 -30.82
CA ALA A 151 0.36 37.82 -31.97
C ALA A 151 -1.14 38.13 -31.79
N THR A 152 -1.44 39.43 -31.76
CA THR A 152 -2.63 40.04 -32.34
C THR A 152 -3.97 39.32 -32.09
N SER A 153 -4.60 39.62 -30.98
CA SER A 153 -6.07 39.70 -30.95
C SER A 153 -6.45 41.03 -30.31
N GLU A 154 -6.90 41.95 -31.16
CA GLU A 154 -7.63 43.15 -30.78
C GLU A 154 -8.89 42.73 -29.99
N ARG A 155 -8.73 42.52 -28.69
CA ARG A 155 -9.87 42.26 -27.79
C ARG A 155 -10.51 43.61 -27.51
N ARG A 156 -11.67 43.87 -28.15
CA ARG A 156 -12.59 44.95 -27.74
C ARG A 156 -12.72 44.97 -26.21
N PRO A 157 -12.94 46.13 -25.57
CA PRO A 157 -13.29 46.17 -24.16
C PRO A 157 -14.66 45.47 -23.97
N GLN A 158 -14.63 44.15 -23.78
CA GLN A 158 -15.78 43.36 -23.38
C GLN A 158 -16.16 43.78 -21.96
N THR A 159 -17.42 44.17 -21.78
CA THR A 159 -18.00 44.47 -20.47
C THR A 159 -17.84 43.25 -19.57
N GLU A 160 -17.65 43.42 -18.26
CA GLU A 160 -17.44 42.30 -17.33
C GLU A 160 -18.60 41.29 -17.38
N GLU A 161 -19.82 41.77 -17.63
CA GLU A 161 -21.03 40.97 -17.87
C GLU A 161 -20.95 40.07 -19.12
N GLU A 162 -20.29 40.53 -20.19
CA GLU A 162 -20.10 39.70 -21.40
C GLU A 162 -19.11 38.56 -21.13
N ARG A 163 -18.09 38.80 -20.29
CA ARG A 163 -17.10 37.78 -19.93
C ARG A 163 -17.68 36.71 -19.01
N THR A 164 -18.50 37.09 -18.03
CA THR A 164 -19.18 36.13 -17.16
C THR A 164 -20.19 35.30 -17.95
N HIS A 165 -20.91 35.93 -18.90
CA HIS A 165 -21.84 35.23 -19.79
C HIS A 165 -21.11 34.24 -20.72
N ASP A 166 -20.02 34.66 -21.38
CA ASP A 166 -19.21 33.77 -22.23
C ASP A 166 -18.60 32.60 -21.43
N ARG A 167 -18.18 32.85 -20.18
CA ARG A 167 -17.70 31.80 -19.27
C ARG A 167 -18.82 30.83 -18.89
N ALA A 168 -20.00 31.33 -18.55
CA ALA A 168 -21.16 30.49 -18.23
C ALA A 168 -21.57 29.60 -19.41
N ILE A 169 -21.49 30.11 -20.65
CA ILE A 169 -21.69 29.31 -21.88
C ILE A 169 -20.67 28.19 -21.97
N ALA A 170 -19.38 28.50 -21.79
CA ALA A 170 -18.32 27.49 -21.87
C ALA A 170 -18.45 26.41 -20.77
N THR A 171 -18.77 26.82 -19.54
CA THR A 171 -19.01 25.89 -18.42
C THR A 171 -20.22 25.01 -18.71
N LEU A 172 -21.33 25.57 -19.18
CA LEU A 172 -22.53 24.82 -19.54
C LEU A 172 -22.26 23.84 -20.69
N GLN A 173 -21.52 24.24 -21.73
CA GLN A 173 -21.09 23.36 -22.81
C GLN A 173 -20.29 22.15 -22.31
N SER A 174 -19.46 22.33 -21.28
CA SER A 174 -18.68 21.23 -20.68
C SER A 174 -19.50 20.29 -19.79
N MET A 175 -20.60 20.78 -19.22
CA MET A 175 -21.49 20.04 -18.32
C MET A 175 -22.68 19.38 -19.04
N MET A 176 -22.98 19.82 -20.25
CA MET A 176 -24.03 19.23 -21.09
C MET A 176 -23.47 18.18 -22.05
N GLY A 177 -24.33 17.23 -22.42
CA GLY A 177 -24.05 16.23 -23.43
C GLY A 177 -25.25 16.09 -24.34
N VAL A 178 -25.02 15.97 -25.64
CA VAL A 178 -26.06 15.66 -26.60
C VAL A 178 -25.59 14.45 -27.40
N ARG A 179 -26.40 13.39 -27.43
CA ARG A 179 -26.10 12.15 -28.14
C ARG A 179 -27.35 11.50 -28.73
N ARG A 180 -27.18 10.73 -29.80
CA ARG A 180 -28.22 9.87 -30.38
C ARG A 180 -28.30 8.55 -29.61
N ILE A 181 -29.51 8.04 -29.37
CA ILE A 181 -29.71 6.71 -28.77
C ILE A 181 -29.72 5.65 -29.89
N GLY A 182 -28.63 4.90 -30.04
CA GLY A 182 -28.50 3.84 -31.05
C GLY A 182 -28.64 4.37 -32.49
N SER A 183 -29.33 3.63 -33.35
CA SER A 183 -29.73 4.07 -34.71
C SER A 183 -31.11 4.73 -34.74
N SER A 184 -31.68 5.10 -33.58
CA SER A 184 -33.02 5.69 -33.52
C SER A 184 -33.02 7.18 -33.84
N THR A 185 -34.19 7.74 -34.09
CA THR A 185 -34.40 9.18 -34.29
C THR A 185 -34.53 9.96 -32.97
N ILE A 186 -34.14 9.34 -31.85
CA ILE A 186 -34.18 9.92 -30.51
C ILE A 186 -32.82 10.53 -30.17
N ILE A 187 -32.84 11.81 -29.80
CA ILE A 187 -31.71 12.52 -29.21
C ILE A 187 -31.93 12.64 -27.70
N GLU A 188 -30.88 12.31 -26.94
CA GLU A 188 -30.79 12.54 -25.51
C GLU A 188 -29.94 13.77 -25.23
N ILE A 189 -30.53 14.73 -24.52
CA ILE A 189 -29.84 15.89 -23.96
C ILE A 189 -29.65 15.62 -22.46
N SER A 190 -28.41 15.48 -22.03
CA SER A 190 -28.03 15.33 -20.62
C SER A 190 -27.41 16.61 -20.08
N ALA A 191 -27.70 16.98 -18.84
CA ALA A 191 -27.04 18.08 -18.16
C ALA A 191 -26.58 17.67 -16.76
N ALA A 192 -25.35 18.07 -16.40
CA ALA A 192 -24.77 17.84 -15.09
C ALA A 192 -24.86 19.12 -14.23
N ALA A 193 -25.24 18.97 -12.95
CA ALA A 193 -25.25 20.07 -11.99
C ALA A 193 -25.00 19.60 -10.55
N SER A 194 -24.65 20.53 -9.65
CA SER A 194 -24.43 20.28 -8.22
C SER A 194 -25.69 19.84 -7.47
N THR A 195 -26.87 20.15 -8.00
CA THR A 195 -28.16 19.75 -7.41
C THR A 195 -29.04 19.00 -8.41
N PRO A 196 -29.84 18.01 -7.95
CA PRO A 196 -30.73 17.23 -8.84
C PRO A 196 -31.74 18.09 -9.60
N GLN A 197 -32.32 19.10 -8.94
CA GLN A 197 -33.33 19.97 -9.53
C GLN A 197 -32.73 20.84 -10.64
N LYS A 198 -31.56 21.44 -10.39
CA LYS A 198 -30.86 22.28 -11.38
C LYS A 198 -30.48 21.49 -12.62
N ALA A 199 -30.05 20.23 -12.47
CA ALA A 199 -29.75 19.35 -13.61
C ALA A 199 -31.00 19.12 -14.49
N VAL A 200 -32.16 18.88 -13.87
CA VAL A 200 -33.45 18.73 -14.56
C VAL A 200 -33.81 20.03 -15.29
N ASP A 201 -33.75 21.17 -14.60
CA ASP A 201 -34.14 22.47 -15.14
C ASP A 201 -33.26 22.86 -16.34
N ILE A 202 -31.95 22.58 -16.28
CA ILE A 202 -31.01 22.81 -17.38
C ILE A 202 -31.34 21.90 -18.58
N ALA A 203 -31.48 20.59 -18.38
CA ALA A 203 -31.76 19.65 -19.46
C ALA A 203 -33.08 19.95 -20.19
N ASP A 204 -34.14 20.22 -19.42
CA ASP A 204 -35.45 20.56 -19.96
C ASP A 204 -35.45 21.94 -20.67
N THR A 205 -34.70 22.91 -20.16
CA THR A 205 -34.60 24.23 -20.79
C THR A 205 -33.78 24.18 -22.07
N LEU A 206 -32.69 23.41 -22.12
CA LEU A 206 -31.93 23.14 -23.34
C LEU A 206 -32.83 22.55 -24.44
N ALA A 207 -33.66 21.55 -24.09
CA ALA A 207 -34.62 20.97 -25.02
C ALA A 207 -35.62 21.99 -25.57
N ARG A 208 -36.15 22.88 -24.70
CA ARG A 208 -37.07 23.95 -25.10
C ARG A 208 -36.39 24.99 -26.00
N GLN A 209 -35.15 25.39 -25.68
CA GLN A 209 -34.39 26.34 -26.49
C GLN A 209 -34.03 25.77 -27.86
N TYR A 210 -33.70 24.49 -27.94
CA TYR A 210 -33.47 23.81 -29.22
C TYR A 210 -34.73 23.80 -30.10
N ILE A 211 -35.89 23.44 -29.54
CA ILE A 211 -37.17 23.47 -30.28
C ILE A 211 -37.49 24.89 -30.76
N GLN A 212 -37.32 25.89 -29.90
CA GLN A 212 -37.55 27.29 -30.24
C GLN A 212 -36.61 27.76 -31.37
N LYS A 213 -35.34 27.37 -31.31
CA LYS A 213 -34.35 27.65 -32.36
C LYS A 213 -34.72 26.98 -33.68
N ASN A 214 -35.15 25.72 -33.66
CA ASN A 214 -35.58 24.99 -34.85
C ASN A 214 -36.78 25.67 -35.52
N ILE A 215 -37.82 26.01 -34.74
CA ILE A 215 -38.99 26.76 -35.21
C ILE A 215 -38.57 28.10 -35.82
N ALA A 216 -37.69 28.85 -35.16
CA ALA A 216 -37.22 30.15 -35.64
C ALA A 216 -36.43 30.04 -36.95
N MET A 217 -35.51 29.05 -37.05
CA MET A 217 -34.75 28.82 -38.28
C MET A 217 -35.67 28.46 -39.46
N LYS A 218 -36.64 27.58 -39.25
CA LYS A 218 -37.62 27.20 -40.28
C LYS A 218 -38.53 28.33 -40.67
N ALA A 219 -39.03 29.10 -39.71
CA ALA A 219 -39.84 30.27 -39.97
C ALA A 219 -39.05 31.30 -40.80
N ASN A 220 -37.77 31.52 -40.46
CA ASN A 220 -36.92 32.43 -41.22
C ASN A 220 -36.64 31.94 -42.65
N ALA A 221 -36.33 30.65 -42.83
CA ALA A 221 -36.16 30.05 -44.15
C ALA A 221 -37.44 30.12 -44.98
N SER A 222 -38.61 29.85 -44.38
CA SER A 222 -39.92 29.94 -45.05
C SER A 222 -40.27 31.37 -45.46
N ARG A 223 -39.94 32.36 -44.62
CA ARG A 223 -40.10 33.79 -44.98
C ARG A 223 -39.22 34.17 -46.17
N GLN A 224 -37.94 33.83 -46.14
CA GLN A 224 -37.02 34.11 -47.24
C GLN A 224 -37.48 33.45 -48.55
N TYR A 225 -37.96 32.21 -48.49
CA TYR A 225 -38.51 31.51 -49.65
C TYR A 225 -39.80 32.15 -50.16
N SER A 226 -40.73 32.52 -49.27
CA SER A 226 -41.95 33.25 -49.62
C SER A 226 -41.64 34.62 -50.25
N ASP A 227 -40.64 35.33 -49.74
CA ASP A 227 -40.22 36.63 -50.29
C ASP A 227 -39.64 36.49 -51.70
N TRP A 228 -38.84 35.44 -51.93
CA TRP A 228 -38.34 35.11 -53.26
C TRP A 228 -39.49 34.74 -54.21
N LEU A 229 -40.42 33.87 -53.79
CA LEU A 229 -41.61 33.52 -54.58
C LEU A 229 -42.47 34.75 -54.89
N ALA A 230 -42.66 35.66 -53.94
CA ALA A 230 -43.43 36.89 -54.17
C ALA A 230 -42.80 37.77 -55.27
N LYS A 231 -41.47 37.92 -55.27
CA LYS A 231 -40.75 38.63 -56.34
C LYS A 231 -40.88 37.89 -57.67
N PHE A 232 -40.76 36.56 -57.65
CA PHE A 232 -40.86 35.73 -58.84
C PHE A 232 -42.27 35.78 -59.45
N VAL A 233 -43.34 35.79 -58.63
CA VAL A 233 -44.73 35.95 -59.08
C VAL A 233 -44.91 37.29 -59.81
N ILE A 234 -44.34 38.38 -59.31
CA ILE A 234 -44.41 39.70 -59.98
C ILE A 234 -43.71 39.63 -61.36
N GLU A 235 -42.54 38.98 -61.44
CA GLU A 235 -41.82 38.79 -62.70
C GLU A 235 -42.63 37.94 -63.70
N GLN A 236 -43.22 36.83 -63.24
CA GLN A 236 -44.08 35.99 -64.07
C GLN A 236 -45.35 36.73 -64.51
N GLN A 237 -45.95 37.56 -63.65
CA GLN A 237 -47.10 38.39 -64.00
C GLN A 237 -46.74 39.40 -65.10
N ARG A 238 -45.57 40.03 -65.01
CA ARG A 238 -45.08 40.95 -66.04
C ARG A 238 -44.88 40.24 -67.38
N GLY A 239 -44.24 39.07 -67.37
CA GLY A 239 -44.06 38.26 -68.57
C GLY A 239 -45.39 37.78 -69.16
N LEU A 240 -46.36 37.41 -68.33
CA LEU A 240 -47.69 37.04 -68.80
C LEU A 240 -48.41 38.23 -69.44
N ALA A 241 -48.34 39.42 -68.84
CA ALA A 241 -48.93 40.63 -69.39
C ALA A 241 -48.33 41.03 -70.74
N GLU A 242 -47.01 40.85 -70.92
CA GLU A 242 -46.32 41.07 -72.19
C GLU A 242 -46.75 40.05 -73.26
N ALA A 243 -46.86 38.76 -72.90
CA ALA A 243 -47.33 37.74 -73.84
C ALA A 243 -48.81 37.95 -74.22
N ALA A 244 -49.65 38.36 -73.27
CA ALA A 244 -51.05 38.67 -73.51
C ALA A 244 -51.22 39.93 -74.38
N SER A 245 -50.39 40.97 -74.19
CA SER A 245 -50.42 42.16 -75.03
C SER A 245 -49.87 41.92 -76.44
N ALA A 246 -48.86 41.06 -76.59
CA ALA A 246 -48.38 40.58 -77.89
C ALA A 246 -49.46 39.78 -78.64
N LEU A 247 -50.23 38.95 -77.93
CA LEU A 247 -51.39 38.25 -78.52
C LEU A 247 -52.52 39.21 -78.89
N ALA A 248 -52.80 40.22 -78.06
CA ALA A 248 -53.85 41.21 -78.29
C ALA A 248 -53.53 42.20 -79.42
N SER A 249 -52.25 42.51 -79.64
CA SER A 249 -51.80 43.42 -80.71
C SER A 249 -51.60 42.74 -82.07
N PHE A 250 -51.79 41.41 -82.15
CA PHE A 250 -51.65 40.66 -83.38
C PHE A 250 -52.87 40.84 -84.29
N THR A 251 -52.74 41.65 -85.35
CA THR A 251 -53.80 41.90 -86.33
C THR A 251 -53.98 40.69 -87.28
N SER A 252 -55.18 40.13 -87.32
CA SER A 252 -55.50 38.88 -88.02
C SER A 252 -55.34 38.97 -89.55
N ASN A 253 -54.38 38.23 -90.11
CA ASN A 253 -54.29 37.94 -91.54
C ASN A 253 -54.60 36.44 -91.76
N PRO A 254 -55.44 36.04 -92.75
CA PRO A 254 -55.85 34.64 -92.93
C PRO A 254 -54.73 33.62 -93.19
N ARG A 255 -53.49 34.07 -93.43
CA ARG A 255 -52.32 33.22 -93.70
C ARG A 255 -51.47 32.90 -92.45
N ASP A 256 -51.73 33.50 -91.29
CA ASP A 256 -50.85 33.40 -90.11
C ASP A 256 -51.46 32.62 -88.92
N GLN A 257 -52.39 31.68 -89.17
CA GLN A 257 -53.06 30.88 -88.12
C GLN A 257 -52.10 30.10 -87.22
N PHE A 258 -51.00 29.60 -87.79
CA PHE A 258 -49.96 28.89 -87.02
C PHE A 258 -49.30 29.79 -85.97
N LYS A 259 -49.07 31.07 -86.29
CA LYS A 259 -48.43 32.03 -85.39
C LYS A 259 -49.36 32.46 -84.25
N LEU A 260 -50.66 32.52 -84.51
CA LEU A 260 -51.67 32.74 -83.47
C LEU A 260 -51.73 31.57 -82.49
N ALA A 261 -51.76 30.33 -82.99
CA ALA A 261 -51.75 29.14 -82.14
C ALA A 261 -50.46 29.03 -81.30
N GLU A 262 -49.31 29.40 -81.87
CA GLU A 262 -48.03 29.50 -81.16
C GLU A 262 -48.07 30.54 -80.03
N LEU A 263 -48.57 31.75 -80.30
CA LEU A 263 -48.71 32.81 -79.30
C LEU A 263 -49.70 32.42 -78.19
N GLN A 264 -50.83 31.79 -78.55
CA GLN A 264 -51.81 31.27 -77.58
C GLN A 264 -51.18 30.20 -76.68
N SER A 265 -50.51 29.21 -77.26
CA SER A 265 -49.81 28.19 -76.48
C SER A 265 -48.73 28.79 -75.58
N ALA A 266 -48.03 29.83 -76.02
CA ALA A 266 -47.04 30.54 -75.21
C ALA A 266 -47.69 31.32 -74.04
N THR A 267 -48.84 31.97 -74.27
CA THR A 267 -49.61 32.65 -73.22
C THR A 267 -50.17 31.65 -72.21
N ASP A 268 -50.74 30.53 -72.65
CA ASP A 268 -51.31 29.49 -71.78
C ASP A 268 -50.23 28.79 -70.95
N ALA A 269 -49.06 28.54 -71.54
CA ALA A 269 -47.89 28.02 -70.81
C ALA A 269 -47.45 29.00 -69.70
N ARG A 270 -47.35 30.30 -70.01
CA ARG A 270 -47.01 31.33 -69.00
C ARG A 270 -48.08 31.45 -67.91
N ARG A 271 -49.36 31.34 -68.28
CA ARG A 271 -50.47 31.35 -67.32
C ARG A 271 -50.38 30.19 -66.34
N THR A 272 -50.13 28.99 -66.84
CA THR A 272 -49.98 27.78 -66.00
C THR A 272 -48.80 27.91 -65.03
N LEU A 273 -47.67 28.45 -65.48
CA LEU A 273 -46.51 28.72 -64.62
C LEU A 273 -46.81 29.75 -63.53
N TYR A 274 -47.53 30.82 -63.88
CA TYR A 274 -47.99 31.84 -62.93
C TYR A 274 -48.92 31.22 -61.87
N GLU A 275 -49.94 30.46 -62.30
CA GLU A 275 -50.89 29.80 -61.40
C GLU A 275 -50.20 28.80 -60.47
N ASN A 276 -49.27 27.99 -60.97
CA ASN A 276 -48.46 27.07 -60.15
C ASN A 276 -47.64 27.84 -59.10
N THR A 277 -46.95 28.90 -59.51
CA THR A 277 -46.14 29.72 -58.59
C THR A 277 -47.01 30.40 -57.53
N LEU A 278 -48.20 30.87 -57.90
CA LEU A 278 -49.15 31.48 -56.96
C LEU A 278 -49.64 30.46 -55.92
N ASN A 279 -49.92 29.23 -56.35
CA ASN A 279 -50.27 28.14 -55.44
C ASN A 279 -49.11 27.83 -54.48
N GLN A 280 -47.87 27.73 -54.98
CA GLN A 280 -46.68 27.54 -54.16
C GLN A 280 -46.47 28.68 -53.15
N LEU A 281 -46.72 29.94 -53.55
CA LEU A 281 -46.65 31.08 -52.65
C LEU A 281 -47.72 30.99 -51.55
N THR A 282 -48.93 30.56 -51.92
CA THR A 282 -50.04 30.38 -50.96
C THR A 282 -49.70 29.30 -49.94
N GLU A 283 -49.18 28.16 -50.39
CA GLU A 283 -48.69 27.08 -49.52
C GLU A 283 -47.53 27.54 -48.63
N ALA A 284 -46.56 28.26 -49.18
CA ALA A 284 -45.44 28.81 -48.42
C ALA A 284 -45.92 29.77 -47.33
N LYS A 285 -46.89 30.65 -47.63
CA LYS A 285 -47.49 31.56 -46.65
C LYS A 285 -48.25 30.83 -45.55
N GLN A 286 -48.98 29.75 -45.87
CA GLN A 286 -49.67 28.94 -44.85
C GLN A 286 -48.69 28.29 -43.87
N ARG A 287 -47.53 27.82 -44.34
CA ARG A 287 -46.48 27.24 -43.48
C ARG A 287 -45.85 28.26 -42.53
N ILE A 288 -45.81 29.55 -42.89
CA ILE A 288 -45.31 30.62 -42.01
C ILE A 288 -46.25 30.83 -40.82
N THR A 289 -47.56 30.70 -41.00
CA THR A 289 -48.57 30.87 -39.93
C THR A 289 -48.53 29.74 -38.91
N TYR A 290 -48.22 28.51 -39.34
CA TYR A 290 -48.14 27.33 -38.48
C TYR A 290 -46.79 26.62 -38.64
N PRO A 291 -45.71 27.17 -38.07
CA PRO A 291 -44.41 26.50 -38.13
C PRO A 291 -44.44 25.23 -37.26
N VAL A 292 -44.33 24.08 -37.90
CA VAL A 292 -44.24 22.78 -37.22
C VAL A 292 -42.77 22.51 -36.87
N SER A 293 -42.50 22.12 -35.63
CA SER A 293 -41.17 21.69 -35.20
C SER A 293 -40.88 20.27 -35.70
N ASP A 294 -39.66 20.01 -36.17
CA ASP A 294 -39.21 18.63 -36.44
C ASP A 294 -38.92 17.84 -35.18
N ALA A 295 -38.90 18.49 -34.02
CA ALA A 295 -38.57 17.87 -32.75
C ALA A 295 -39.71 18.01 -31.74
N THR A 296 -40.00 16.92 -31.04
CA THR A 296 -40.95 16.88 -29.93
C THR A 296 -40.32 16.20 -28.73
N ILE A 297 -40.57 16.75 -27.53
CA ILE A 297 -40.11 16.15 -26.27
C ILE A 297 -40.93 14.89 -26.01
N VAL A 298 -40.25 13.75 -25.95
CA VAL A 298 -40.88 12.46 -25.63
C VAL A 298 -40.88 12.20 -24.14
N SER A 299 -39.76 12.47 -23.48
CA SER A 299 -39.63 12.36 -22.03
C SER A 299 -38.91 13.58 -21.49
N ARG A 300 -39.50 14.19 -20.45
CA ARG A 300 -38.86 15.25 -19.67
C ARG A 300 -37.83 14.66 -18.71
N ALA A 301 -36.91 15.49 -18.25
CA ALA A 301 -35.92 15.10 -17.28
C ALA A 301 -36.56 14.71 -15.93
N THR A 302 -36.15 13.56 -15.40
CA THR A 302 -36.54 13.07 -14.08
C THR A 302 -35.47 13.38 -13.04
N LEU A 303 -35.87 13.59 -11.79
CA LEU A 303 -34.95 13.84 -10.68
C LEU A 303 -34.03 12.62 -10.45
N PRO A 304 -32.70 12.77 -10.60
CA PRO A 304 -31.77 11.67 -10.35
C PRO A 304 -31.75 11.31 -8.85
N LEU A 305 -31.98 10.04 -8.55
CA LEU A 305 -32.01 9.50 -7.19
C LEU A 305 -30.61 9.25 -6.60
N SER A 306 -29.57 9.25 -7.43
CA SER A 306 -28.19 8.97 -7.04
C SER A 306 -27.22 9.94 -7.70
N LYS A 307 -26.17 10.32 -6.94
CA LYS A 307 -25.03 11.07 -7.50
C LYS A 307 -24.29 10.22 -8.53
N GLU A 308 -23.94 10.82 -9.66
CA GLU A 308 -23.16 10.13 -10.69
C GLU A 308 -21.66 10.20 -10.41
N ARG A 309 -21.21 11.33 -9.84
CA ARG A 309 -19.84 11.54 -9.39
C ARG A 309 -19.82 12.17 -7.99
N PRO A 310 -18.85 11.81 -7.13
CA PRO A 310 -17.91 10.70 -7.24
C PRO A 310 -18.56 9.33 -6.92
N ARG A 311 -18.12 8.24 -7.58
CA ARG A 311 -18.58 6.87 -7.32
C ARG A 311 -18.00 6.34 -6.00
N SER A 312 -18.66 6.70 -4.90
CA SER A 312 -18.21 6.40 -3.53
C SER A 312 -17.80 4.95 -3.29
N THR A 313 -18.58 3.99 -3.79
CA THR A 313 -18.25 2.55 -3.67
C THR A 313 -16.91 2.21 -4.32
N LEU A 314 -16.62 2.75 -5.51
CA LEU A 314 -15.39 2.47 -6.24
C LEU A 314 -14.18 3.08 -5.53
N ILE A 315 -14.31 4.31 -5.05
CA ILE A 315 -13.25 5.01 -4.31
C ILE A 315 -12.92 4.28 -3.01
N ILE A 316 -13.94 3.87 -2.24
CA ILE A 316 -13.76 3.10 -0.99
C ILE A 316 -13.12 1.74 -1.29
N ALA A 317 -13.60 1.03 -2.32
CA ALA A 317 -13.06 -0.27 -2.72
C ALA A 317 -11.59 -0.16 -3.15
N PHE A 318 -11.25 0.87 -3.94
CA PHE A 318 -9.88 1.14 -4.36
C PHE A 318 -8.97 1.50 -3.16
N ALA A 319 -9.43 2.37 -2.28
CA ALA A 319 -8.70 2.74 -1.07
C ALA A 319 -8.45 1.54 -0.15
N ALA A 320 -9.44 0.66 0.02
CA ALA A 320 -9.30 -0.57 0.79
C ALA A 320 -8.28 -1.53 0.15
N ALA A 321 -8.31 -1.71 -1.18
CA ALA A 321 -7.37 -2.56 -1.90
C ALA A 321 -5.94 -2.05 -1.81
N VAL A 322 -5.73 -0.75 -2.03
CA VAL A 322 -4.41 -0.10 -1.89
C VAL A 322 -3.91 -0.18 -0.45
N GLY A 323 -4.78 0.08 0.53
CA GLY A 323 -4.45 -0.01 1.95
C GLY A 323 -4.03 -1.42 2.38
N LEU A 324 -4.75 -2.45 1.94
CA LEU A 324 -4.39 -3.85 2.19
C LEU A 324 -3.06 -4.22 1.54
N GLY A 325 -2.85 -3.83 0.28
CA GLY A 325 -1.61 -4.11 -0.45
C GLY A 325 -0.40 -3.47 0.19
N ALA A 326 -0.49 -2.17 0.52
CA ALA A 326 0.56 -1.44 1.21
C ALA A 326 0.83 -2.01 2.62
N GLY A 327 -0.23 -2.37 3.35
CA GLY A 327 -0.13 -3.01 4.66
C GLY A 327 0.59 -4.36 4.63
N LEU A 328 0.27 -5.20 3.64
CA LEU A 328 0.93 -6.49 3.44
C LEU A 328 2.40 -6.32 3.08
N ALA A 329 2.73 -5.38 2.18
CA ALA A 329 4.11 -5.08 1.79
C ALA A 329 4.93 -4.60 2.99
N LEU A 330 4.41 -3.66 3.78
CA LEU A 330 5.08 -3.15 4.98
C LEU A 330 5.27 -4.25 6.04
N ALA A 331 4.26 -5.12 6.21
CA ALA A 331 4.35 -6.28 7.09
C ALA A 331 5.41 -7.27 6.63
N MET A 332 5.57 -7.50 5.32
CA MET A 332 6.62 -8.35 4.74
C MET A 332 8.02 -7.74 4.88
N ILE A 333 8.19 -6.44 4.62
CA ILE A 333 9.50 -5.76 4.77
C ILE A 333 9.99 -5.87 6.21
N ARG A 334 9.11 -5.60 7.19
CA ARG A 334 9.44 -5.83 8.60
C ARG A 334 9.75 -7.30 8.91
N HIS A 335 9.31 -8.26 8.08
CA HIS A 335 9.39 -9.70 8.38
C HIS A 335 10.69 -10.27 7.89
N ALA A 336 11.04 -9.90 6.67
CA ALA A 336 12.37 -10.13 6.13
C ALA A 336 13.47 -9.55 7.04
N GLY A 337 13.20 -8.45 7.77
CA GLY A 337 14.12 -7.86 8.73
C GLY A 337 14.24 -8.57 10.09
N ASP A 338 13.38 -9.55 10.41
CA ASP A 338 13.37 -10.18 11.75
C ASP A 338 14.13 -11.53 11.73
N ARG A 339 15.42 -11.49 12.06
CA ARG A 339 16.34 -12.64 12.02
C ARG A 339 16.55 -13.35 13.37
N ARG A 340 15.57 -13.29 14.26
CA ARG A 340 15.62 -13.95 15.58
C ARG A 340 15.69 -15.47 15.43
N ILE A 341 16.41 -16.14 16.33
CA ILE A 341 16.53 -17.59 16.38
C ILE A 341 15.17 -18.18 16.78
N VAL A 342 14.52 -18.84 15.82
CA VAL A 342 13.24 -19.53 16.04
C VAL A 342 13.42 -21.04 15.91
N ARG A 343 14.40 -21.53 15.13
CA ARG A 343 14.57 -22.96 14.89
C ARG A 343 15.99 -23.46 15.25
N PRO A 344 16.14 -24.67 15.80
CA PRO A 344 17.42 -25.14 16.32
C PRO A 344 18.46 -25.45 15.24
N HIS A 345 17.99 -25.96 14.09
CA HIS A 345 18.85 -26.27 12.95
C HIS A 345 19.54 -25.03 12.36
N GLN A 346 18.97 -23.83 12.54
CA GLN A 346 19.54 -22.60 12.00
C GLN A 346 20.93 -22.31 12.57
N ILE A 347 21.19 -22.66 13.83
CA ILE A 347 22.52 -22.50 14.46
C ILE A 347 23.44 -23.67 14.10
N ALA A 348 22.90 -24.89 14.01
CA ALA A 348 23.69 -26.07 13.67
C ALA A 348 24.27 -25.98 12.25
N GLU A 349 23.44 -25.62 11.26
CA GLU A 349 23.84 -25.47 9.85
C GLU A 349 24.72 -24.24 9.61
N ALA A 350 24.36 -23.08 10.17
CA ALA A 350 25.13 -21.85 9.95
C ALA A 350 26.44 -21.83 10.74
N GLY A 351 26.42 -22.33 11.97
CA GLY A 351 27.55 -22.30 12.89
C GLY A 351 28.51 -23.48 12.72
N GLY A 352 28.11 -24.57 12.08
CA GLY A 352 28.91 -25.80 11.98
C GLY A 352 29.29 -26.34 13.37
N LEU A 353 28.36 -26.33 14.31
CA LEU A 353 28.60 -26.75 15.69
C LEU A 353 28.30 -28.26 15.87
N PRO A 354 29.08 -28.97 16.70
CA PRO A 354 28.96 -30.43 16.85
C PRO A 354 27.69 -30.87 17.60
N PHE A 355 27.11 -30.01 18.45
CA PHE A 355 25.77 -30.23 19.00
C PHE A 355 25.04 -28.92 19.32
N VAL A 356 23.70 -28.96 19.22
CA VAL A 356 22.79 -27.87 19.64
C VAL A 356 21.71 -28.45 20.54
N THR A 357 21.72 -28.08 21.83
CA THR A 357 20.72 -28.54 22.80
C THR A 357 19.61 -27.50 22.98
N LEU A 358 18.37 -27.98 23.10
CA LEU A 358 17.21 -27.16 23.40
C LEU A 358 16.84 -27.27 24.89
N LEU A 359 16.88 -26.15 25.62
CA LEU A 359 16.38 -26.07 26.99
C LEU A 359 15.04 -25.35 27.00
N SER A 360 14.02 -26.02 27.54
CA SER A 360 12.70 -25.42 27.66
C SER A 360 12.65 -24.50 28.87
N THR A 361 11.81 -23.46 28.77
CA THR A 361 11.55 -22.58 29.89
C THR A 361 11.02 -23.38 31.09
N SER A 362 11.83 -23.46 32.15
CA SER A 362 11.34 -23.87 33.45
C SER A 362 10.43 -22.75 33.95
N ARG A 363 9.14 -23.04 34.08
CA ARG A 363 8.14 -22.08 34.57
C ARG A 363 8.62 -21.67 35.96
N LYS A 364 9.11 -20.42 36.11
CA LYS A 364 9.60 -19.81 37.38
C LYS A 364 8.89 -20.45 38.57
N SER A 365 9.48 -21.51 39.11
CA SER A 365 9.02 -22.06 40.36
C SER A 365 9.50 -21.05 41.39
N ARG A 366 8.57 -20.40 42.08
CA ARG A 366 8.88 -19.47 43.19
C ARG A 366 9.82 -20.07 44.24
N ASN A 367 10.05 -21.40 44.20
CA ASN A 367 10.92 -22.17 45.08
C ASN A 367 12.09 -22.93 44.41
N GLY A 368 12.37 -22.76 43.10
CA GLY A 368 13.25 -23.67 42.34
C GLY A 368 14.44 -23.05 41.60
N ASP A 369 15.07 -22.01 42.14
CA ASP A 369 16.32 -21.48 41.57
C ASP A 369 17.48 -22.43 41.96
N PRO A 370 18.29 -22.97 41.03
CA PRO A 370 19.41 -23.88 41.35
C PRO A 370 20.35 -23.30 42.41
N ALA A 371 20.59 -22.00 42.33
CA ALA A 371 21.42 -21.29 43.29
C ALA A 371 20.77 -21.20 44.68
N ARG A 372 19.44 -21.09 44.78
CA ARG A 372 18.72 -21.13 46.06
C ARG A 372 18.70 -22.53 46.67
N PHE A 373 18.59 -23.58 45.85
CA PHE A 373 18.70 -24.96 46.33
C PHE A 373 20.07 -25.19 46.99
N LEU A 374 21.14 -24.75 46.32
CA LEU A 374 22.50 -24.84 46.86
C LEU A 374 22.73 -23.94 48.09
N ALA A 375 22.12 -22.76 48.14
CA ALA A 375 22.21 -21.88 49.30
C ALA A 375 21.47 -22.45 50.53
N ALA A 376 20.34 -23.13 50.32
CA ALA A 376 19.51 -23.71 51.39
C ALA A 376 20.10 -24.99 52.01
N ASP A 377 20.89 -25.75 51.24
CA ASP A 377 21.42 -27.07 51.65
C ASP A 377 22.73 -26.99 52.45
N THR A 378 23.20 -25.78 52.76
CA THR A 378 24.40 -25.56 53.59
C THR A 378 24.26 -26.04 55.05
N GLY A 379 23.12 -26.63 55.44
CA GLY A 379 22.89 -27.09 56.82
C GLY A 379 21.86 -28.20 57.07
N SER A 380 21.26 -28.86 56.06
CA SER A 380 20.24 -29.89 56.31
C SER A 380 20.32 -31.08 55.36
N SER A 381 20.77 -32.22 55.88
CA SER A 381 20.90 -33.52 55.21
C SER A 381 19.56 -34.17 54.79
N ASP A 382 18.68 -33.47 54.09
CA ASP A 382 17.47 -34.05 53.49
C ASP A 382 17.64 -34.14 51.98
N THR A 383 17.90 -35.36 51.50
CA THR A 383 18.05 -35.74 50.09
C THR A 383 16.73 -35.58 49.33
N ALA A 384 16.30 -34.34 49.08
CA ALA A 384 15.28 -34.06 48.09
C ALA A 384 15.89 -34.20 46.69
N ALA A 385 15.29 -35.01 45.83
CA ALA A 385 15.75 -35.20 44.45
C ALA A 385 15.79 -33.85 43.72
N TYR A 386 16.99 -33.43 43.29
CA TYR A 386 17.20 -32.17 42.57
C TYR A 386 16.35 -32.13 41.28
N PRO A 387 15.45 -31.14 41.11
CA PRO A 387 14.60 -31.07 39.93
C PRO A 387 15.39 -30.59 38.72
N VAL A 388 15.75 -31.52 37.82
CA VAL A 388 16.51 -31.25 36.60
C VAL A 388 15.65 -30.55 35.54
N ILE A 389 16.18 -29.52 34.89
CA ILE A 389 15.53 -28.85 33.76
C ILE A 389 15.42 -29.86 32.58
N PRO A 390 14.23 -30.00 31.95
CA PRO A 390 14.06 -30.85 30.78
C PRO A 390 15.02 -30.48 29.64
N GLY A 391 15.82 -31.45 29.20
CA GLY A 391 16.90 -31.30 28.20
C GLY A 391 18.30 -31.17 28.80
N MET A 392 18.43 -30.85 30.10
CA MET A 392 19.73 -30.69 30.75
C MET A 392 20.42 -32.02 31.05
N ALA A 393 19.64 -33.11 31.23
CA ALA A 393 20.18 -34.45 31.43
C ALA A 393 21.03 -34.92 30.24
N GLU A 394 20.63 -34.58 29.01
CA GLU A 394 21.36 -34.93 27.79
C GLU A 394 22.67 -34.15 27.67
N LEU A 395 22.64 -32.86 28.00
CA LEU A 395 23.83 -32.02 28.02
C LEU A 395 24.80 -32.47 29.12
N SER A 396 24.28 -32.78 30.31
CA SER A 396 25.07 -33.33 31.40
C SER A 396 25.68 -34.69 31.03
N ALA A 397 24.94 -35.59 30.38
CA ALA A 397 25.48 -36.87 29.90
C ALA A 397 26.65 -36.68 28.92
N THR A 398 26.55 -35.66 28.04
CA THR A 398 27.63 -35.29 27.12
C THR A 398 28.87 -34.82 27.90
N VAL A 399 28.71 -33.92 28.87
CA VAL A 399 29.81 -33.42 29.71
C VAL A 399 30.43 -34.52 30.58
N VAL A 400 29.62 -35.42 31.15
CA VAL A 400 30.08 -36.57 31.93
C VAL A 400 30.83 -37.57 31.05
N GLY A 401 30.39 -37.77 29.80
CA GLY A 401 31.08 -38.61 28.82
C GLY A 401 32.48 -38.09 28.49
N LEU A 402 32.63 -36.77 28.41
CA LEU A 402 33.92 -36.10 28.17
C LEU A 402 34.88 -36.29 29.36
N ARG A 403 34.35 -36.23 30.58
CA ARG A 403 35.12 -36.42 31.82
C ARG A 403 35.78 -37.79 31.93
N ARG A 404 35.19 -38.84 31.35
CA ARG A 404 35.75 -40.21 31.45
C ARG A 404 37.17 -40.34 30.92
N LYS A 405 37.59 -39.45 30.02
CA LYS A 405 38.93 -39.50 29.43
C LYS A 405 39.91 -38.55 30.11
N ARG A 406 39.46 -37.37 30.60
CA ARG A 406 40.30 -36.27 31.12
C ARG A 406 39.48 -35.32 32.00
N ARG A 407 40.16 -34.55 32.85
CA ARG A 407 39.57 -33.45 33.63
C ARG A 407 39.34 -32.24 32.72
N VAL A 408 38.19 -31.57 32.85
CA VAL A 408 37.71 -30.56 31.88
C VAL A 408 37.40 -29.22 32.54
N VAL A 409 37.73 -28.14 31.84
CA VAL A 409 37.34 -26.76 32.16
C VAL A 409 36.43 -26.23 31.05
N ILE A 410 35.18 -25.95 31.39
CA ILE A 410 34.16 -25.51 30.43
C ILE A 410 33.68 -24.11 30.79
N GLY A 411 33.77 -23.18 29.84
CA GLY A 411 33.17 -21.86 29.95
C GLY A 411 31.74 -21.83 29.43
N ILE A 412 30.85 -21.14 30.13
CA ILE A 412 29.48 -20.90 29.69
C ILE A 412 29.35 -19.41 29.40
N VAL A 413 29.04 -19.06 28.14
CA VAL A 413 28.89 -17.67 27.71
C VAL A 413 27.54 -17.47 27.06
N ALA A 414 26.80 -16.44 27.48
CA ALA A 414 25.58 -16.03 26.79
C ALA A 414 25.88 -15.05 25.66
N VAL A 415 25.16 -15.14 24.53
CA VAL A 415 25.23 -14.12 23.47
C VAL A 415 24.68 -12.78 23.99
N ASN A 416 23.48 -12.82 24.57
CA ASN A 416 22.78 -11.66 25.13
C ASN A 416 22.56 -11.81 26.64
N PRO A 417 22.56 -10.72 27.43
CA PRO A 417 22.23 -10.75 28.85
C PRO A 417 20.86 -11.39 29.08
N GLY A 418 20.75 -12.20 30.14
CA GLY A 418 19.48 -12.86 30.48
C GLY A 418 19.15 -14.10 29.67
N SER A 419 20.06 -14.61 28.83
CA SER A 419 19.89 -15.91 28.15
C SER A 419 20.00 -17.12 29.07
N GLY A 420 20.38 -16.93 30.35
CA GLY A 420 20.43 -17.98 31.37
C GLY A 420 21.75 -18.75 31.48
N ALA A 421 22.87 -18.19 31.00
CA ALA A 421 24.21 -18.81 31.13
C ALA A 421 24.55 -19.19 32.58
N SER A 422 24.40 -18.28 33.53
CA SER A 422 24.62 -18.54 34.96
C SER A 422 23.79 -19.71 35.49
N THR A 423 22.51 -19.79 35.11
CA THR A 423 21.63 -20.89 35.53
C THR A 423 22.10 -22.23 34.97
N ILE A 424 22.49 -22.25 33.70
CA ILE A 424 23.02 -23.44 33.01
C ILE A 424 24.37 -23.86 33.61
N ALA A 425 25.26 -22.91 33.91
CA ALA A 425 26.55 -23.17 34.55
C ALA A 425 26.37 -23.80 35.93
N CYS A 426 25.48 -23.24 36.75
CA CYS A 426 25.15 -23.75 38.07
C CYS A 426 24.56 -25.17 37.99
N GLU A 427 23.56 -25.37 37.13
CA GLU A 427 22.92 -26.67 36.99
C GLU A 427 23.87 -27.75 36.45
N LEU A 428 24.79 -27.41 35.53
CA LEU A 428 25.83 -28.34 35.08
C LEU A 428 26.79 -28.72 36.22
N ALA A 429 27.12 -27.77 37.08
CA ALA A 429 27.97 -28.03 38.24
C ALA A 429 27.29 -28.97 39.25
N VAL A 430 25.99 -28.75 39.52
CA VAL A 430 25.20 -29.63 40.39
C VAL A 430 25.10 -31.04 39.82
N LEU A 431 24.72 -31.18 38.54
CA LEU A 431 24.60 -32.50 37.91
C LEU A 431 25.94 -33.24 37.84
N SER A 432 27.04 -32.51 37.62
CA SER A 432 28.38 -33.09 37.64
C SER A 432 28.78 -33.57 39.05
N SER A 433 28.47 -32.80 40.08
CA SER A 433 28.69 -33.17 41.49
C SER A 433 27.88 -34.40 41.91
N ILE A 434 26.60 -34.48 41.52
CA ILE A 434 25.72 -35.63 41.77
C ILE A 434 26.26 -36.90 41.07
N SER A 435 26.87 -36.75 39.89
CA SER A 435 27.54 -37.86 39.19
C SER A 435 28.89 -38.26 39.81
N GLY A 436 29.24 -37.72 40.98
CA GLY A 436 30.42 -38.07 41.76
C GLY A 436 31.72 -37.34 41.38
N ALA A 437 31.68 -36.32 40.51
CA ALA A 437 32.89 -35.53 40.22
C ALA A 437 33.16 -34.48 41.30
N HIS A 438 34.43 -34.34 41.65
CA HIS A 438 34.90 -33.14 42.35
C HIS A 438 34.79 -31.95 41.40
N THR A 439 33.81 -31.10 41.67
CA THR A 439 33.36 -30.04 40.77
C THR A 439 33.64 -28.67 41.39
N LEU A 440 34.16 -27.75 40.59
CA LEU A 440 34.32 -26.34 40.96
C LEU A 440 33.46 -25.47 40.05
N LEU A 441 32.61 -24.63 40.63
CA LEU A 441 31.87 -23.59 39.93
C LEU A 441 32.53 -22.24 40.20
N ILE A 442 32.90 -21.50 39.17
CA ILE A 442 33.56 -20.19 39.25
C ILE A 442 32.63 -19.13 38.67
N ASP A 443 32.33 -18.08 39.45
CA ASP A 443 31.65 -16.88 38.93
C ASP A 443 32.69 -15.88 38.41
N ALA A 444 32.87 -15.83 37.09
CA ALA A 444 33.72 -14.86 36.41
C ALA A 444 32.90 -13.76 35.70
N ALA A 445 31.59 -13.65 35.98
CA ALA A 445 30.69 -12.72 35.31
C ALA A 445 30.75 -11.31 35.94
N ALA A 446 31.86 -10.59 35.70
CA ALA A 446 32.12 -9.28 36.30
C ALA A 446 31.03 -8.22 36.09
N GLN A 447 30.34 -8.24 34.94
CA GLN A 447 29.23 -7.33 34.66
C GLN A 447 28.01 -7.61 35.56
N LYS A 448 27.68 -8.88 35.76
CA LYS A 448 26.44 -9.28 36.44
C LYS A 448 26.62 -10.64 37.14
N SER A 449 27.24 -10.59 38.31
CA SER A 449 27.52 -11.71 39.23
C SER A 449 26.26 -12.33 39.84
N SER A 450 25.42 -12.92 38.99
CA SER A 450 24.12 -13.47 39.38
C SER A 450 24.29 -14.69 40.29
N LEU A 451 25.37 -15.46 40.11
CA LEU A 451 25.71 -16.61 40.96
C LEU A 451 26.21 -16.16 42.33
N SER A 452 27.19 -15.25 42.40
CA SER A 452 27.69 -14.75 43.68
C SER A 452 26.58 -14.16 44.53
N LYS A 453 25.69 -13.36 43.93
CA LYS A 453 24.53 -12.75 44.63
C LYS A 453 23.49 -13.76 45.12
N SER A 454 23.40 -14.94 44.50
CA SER A 454 22.36 -15.93 44.81
C SER A 454 22.84 -17.06 45.72
N ILE A 455 24.10 -17.47 45.57
CA ILE A 455 24.72 -18.57 46.33
C ILE A 455 25.47 -18.05 47.56
N ALA A 456 26.19 -16.93 47.42
CA ALA A 456 27.11 -16.44 48.45
C ALA A 456 27.00 -14.91 48.65
N PRO A 457 25.82 -14.39 49.05
CA PRO A 457 25.57 -12.95 49.13
C PRO A 457 26.47 -12.23 50.16
N ASP A 458 26.90 -12.93 51.21
CA ASP A 458 27.70 -12.37 52.32
C ASP A 458 29.21 -12.62 52.16
N SER A 459 29.65 -13.22 51.06
CA SER A 459 31.07 -13.51 50.83
C SER A 459 31.84 -12.25 50.42
N SER A 460 32.82 -11.85 51.24
CA SER A 460 33.71 -10.72 50.93
C SER A 460 34.95 -11.13 50.15
N THR A 461 35.34 -12.41 50.20
CA THR A 461 36.48 -12.99 49.50
C THR A 461 36.02 -13.79 48.29
N GLY A 462 36.80 -13.80 47.20
CA GLY A 462 36.47 -14.55 45.99
C GLY A 462 37.58 -14.63 44.94
N LEU A 463 37.18 -14.85 43.69
CA LEU A 463 38.05 -15.02 42.53
C LEU A 463 39.02 -13.86 42.36
N VAL A 464 38.57 -12.62 42.55
CA VAL A 464 39.44 -11.45 42.45
C VAL A 464 40.54 -11.50 43.52
N ASP A 465 40.24 -11.86 44.76
CA ASP A 465 41.22 -11.94 45.84
C ASP A 465 42.25 -13.06 45.62
N VAL A 466 41.81 -14.19 45.05
CA VAL A 466 42.73 -15.27 44.66
C VAL A 466 43.68 -14.82 43.54
N LEU A 467 43.19 -14.02 42.59
CA LEU A 467 43.97 -13.56 41.45
C LEU A 467 44.91 -12.39 41.79
N ASP A 468 44.46 -11.45 42.62
CA ASP A 468 45.18 -10.21 42.93
C ASP A 468 45.98 -10.31 44.25
N ASN A 469 45.45 -10.98 45.27
CA ASN A 469 46.06 -11.07 46.61
C ASN A 469 46.75 -12.42 46.90
N GLY A 470 46.60 -13.41 46.02
CA GLY A 470 47.22 -14.74 46.17
C GLY A 470 46.60 -15.56 47.31
N GLU A 471 45.34 -15.30 47.66
CA GLU A 471 44.64 -16.14 48.63
C GLU A 471 44.53 -17.60 48.14
N LEU A 472 44.60 -18.54 49.08
CA LEU A 472 44.43 -19.95 48.76
C LEU A 472 42.98 -20.21 48.33
N ILE A 473 42.82 -20.93 47.21
CA ILE A 473 41.51 -21.35 46.67
C ILE A 473 40.71 -22.11 47.72
N GLN A 474 41.37 -22.87 48.60
CA GLN A 474 40.72 -23.61 49.69
C GLN A 474 40.02 -22.70 50.69
N THR A 475 40.49 -21.46 50.87
CA THR A 475 39.90 -20.46 51.76
C THR A 475 38.84 -19.64 51.04
N ALA A 476 39.07 -19.30 49.77
CA ALA A 476 38.17 -18.46 48.99
C ALA A 476 36.97 -19.23 48.39
N ALA A 477 37.08 -20.54 48.17
CA ALA A 477 36.01 -21.36 47.62
C ALA A 477 35.11 -21.94 48.73
N LEU A 478 33.81 -21.67 48.62
CA LEU A 478 32.78 -22.13 49.55
C LEU A 478 32.37 -23.58 49.22
N PRO A 479 32.43 -24.51 50.17
CA PRO A 479 31.92 -25.87 49.97
C PRO A 479 30.38 -25.85 49.99
N LEU A 480 29.75 -26.22 48.88
CA LEU A 480 28.28 -26.31 48.77
C LEU A 480 27.77 -27.72 49.03
N THR A 481 28.49 -28.73 48.52
CA THR A 481 28.25 -30.15 48.79
C THR A 481 29.61 -30.83 49.01
N PRO A 482 29.67 -32.10 49.46
CA PRO A 482 30.94 -32.81 49.62
C PRO A 482 31.79 -32.88 48.34
N THR A 483 31.16 -32.76 47.16
CA THR A 483 31.82 -32.83 45.86
C THR A 483 31.72 -31.53 45.05
N LEU A 484 31.01 -30.50 45.50
CA LEU A 484 30.87 -29.21 44.80
C LEU A 484 31.41 -28.05 45.65
N LYS A 485 32.40 -27.33 45.12
CA LYS A 485 32.86 -26.04 45.66
C LYS A 485 32.46 -24.90 44.73
N PHE A 486 32.19 -23.72 45.29
CA PHE A 486 31.85 -22.50 44.57
C PHE A 486 32.84 -21.38 44.89
N LEU A 487 33.43 -20.81 43.85
CA LEU A 487 34.30 -19.65 43.95
C LEU A 487 33.51 -18.40 43.50
N PRO A 488 33.03 -17.56 44.45
CA PRO A 488 32.34 -16.32 44.13
C PRO A 488 33.30 -15.32 43.46
N LEU A 489 32.77 -14.29 42.82
CA LEU A 489 33.56 -13.29 42.09
C LEU A 489 34.46 -12.45 43.02
N GLY A 490 33.97 -12.09 44.20
CA GLY A 490 34.61 -11.11 45.09
C GLY A 490 34.39 -9.65 44.62
N LYS A 491 35.11 -8.71 45.24
CA LYS A 491 34.98 -7.27 44.94
C LYS A 491 35.85 -6.89 43.75
N VAL A 492 35.23 -6.52 42.62
CA VAL A 492 35.95 -6.08 41.42
C VAL A 492 36.35 -4.61 41.53
N GLU A 493 37.64 -4.30 41.46
CA GLU A 493 38.14 -2.91 41.55
C GLU A 493 38.43 -2.26 40.18
N ALA A 494 39.29 -2.85 39.34
CA ALA A 494 39.76 -2.16 38.11
C ALA A 494 39.90 -3.02 36.84
N VAL A 495 40.33 -4.28 36.94
CA VAL A 495 40.52 -5.17 35.77
C VAL A 495 39.55 -6.34 35.88
N THR A 496 38.91 -6.71 34.78
CA THR A 496 37.98 -7.86 34.82
C THR A 496 38.74 -9.16 35.10
N PRO A 497 38.16 -10.09 35.89
CA PRO A 497 38.81 -11.35 36.24
C PRO A 497 39.19 -12.19 35.02
N ALA A 498 38.45 -12.08 33.92
CA ALA A 498 38.76 -12.82 32.70
C ALA A 498 40.11 -12.42 32.08
N ILE A 499 40.43 -11.12 32.07
CA ILE A 499 41.75 -10.63 31.60
C ILE A 499 42.84 -11.09 32.56
N ARG A 500 42.58 -11.10 33.87
CA ARG A 500 43.52 -11.63 34.87
C ARG A 500 43.77 -13.12 34.68
N LEU A 501 42.72 -13.92 34.51
CA LEU A 501 42.79 -15.37 34.28
C LEU A 501 43.57 -15.73 33.01
N SER A 502 43.57 -14.88 32.00
CA SER A 502 44.38 -15.04 30.78
C SER A 502 45.85 -14.61 30.94
N SER A 503 46.20 -13.95 32.04
CA SER A 503 47.54 -13.41 32.27
C SER A 503 48.47 -14.46 32.87
N ARG A 504 49.69 -14.60 32.33
CA ARG A 504 50.73 -15.47 32.92
C ARG A 504 51.23 -15.01 34.29
N ARG A 505 50.76 -13.85 34.79
CA ARG A 505 51.16 -13.28 36.09
C ARG A 505 50.29 -13.73 37.26
N THR A 506 49.17 -14.42 37.02
CA THR A 506 48.31 -14.91 38.10
C THR A 506 48.84 -16.22 38.69
N GLN A 507 48.70 -16.38 40.00
CA GLN A 507 49.06 -17.62 40.71
C GLN A 507 48.02 -18.73 40.49
N LEU A 508 46.83 -18.38 40.00
CA LEU A 508 45.78 -19.33 39.66
C LEU A 508 45.99 -19.84 38.22
N SER A 509 46.32 -21.12 38.08
CA SER A 509 46.32 -21.81 36.79
C SER A 509 45.20 -22.85 36.73
N PHE A 510 44.48 -22.90 35.60
CA PHE A 510 43.53 -23.99 35.34
C PHE A 510 44.20 -25.36 35.35
N ALA A 511 45.50 -25.44 35.04
CA ALA A 511 46.26 -26.69 35.12
C ALA A 511 46.43 -27.19 36.57
N ASP A 512 46.57 -26.27 37.53
CA ASP A 512 46.65 -26.60 38.95
C ASP A 512 45.28 -26.92 39.54
N LEU A 513 44.25 -26.17 39.14
CA LEU A 513 42.87 -26.48 39.51
C LEU A 513 42.43 -27.87 39.01
N LYS A 514 42.84 -28.25 37.80
CA LYS A 514 42.67 -29.60 37.26
C LYS A 514 43.41 -30.67 38.06
N LYS A 515 44.26 -30.38 39.06
CA LYS A 515 44.83 -31.41 39.94
C LYS A 515 43.85 -31.83 41.05
N GLU A 516 43.01 -30.90 41.50
CA GLU A 516 42.04 -31.10 42.59
C GLU A 516 40.62 -31.41 42.08
N PHE A 517 40.20 -30.79 40.97
CA PHE A 517 38.84 -30.90 40.45
C PHE A 517 38.80 -31.66 39.13
N ASP A 518 37.80 -32.53 38.98
CA ASP A 518 37.55 -33.30 37.77
C ASP A 518 36.77 -32.51 36.71
N ALA A 519 35.91 -31.57 37.16
CA ALA A 519 35.14 -30.69 36.29
C ALA A 519 35.12 -29.26 36.85
N ILE A 520 35.44 -28.28 36.01
CA ILE A 520 35.43 -26.87 36.38
C ILE A 520 34.50 -26.13 35.42
N PHE A 521 33.48 -25.46 35.95
CA PHE A 521 32.54 -24.66 35.17
C PHE A 521 32.76 -23.18 35.46
N VAL A 522 32.97 -22.39 34.41
CA VAL A 522 33.22 -20.95 34.53
C VAL A 522 32.02 -20.20 33.94
N ASP A 523 31.29 -19.46 34.79
CA ASP A 523 30.24 -18.54 34.33
C ASP A 523 30.88 -17.25 33.83
N ILE A 524 30.68 -16.94 32.55
CA ILE A 524 31.31 -15.80 31.88
C ILE A 524 30.24 -14.75 31.56
N SER A 525 30.59 -13.48 31.72
CA SER A 525 29.77 -12.34 31.29
C SER A 525 29.25 -12.54 29.86
N SER A 526 28.01 -12.14 29.59
CA SER A 526 27.45 -12.24 28.23
C SER A 526 28.30 -11.46 27.22
N PHE A 527 28.54 -12.07 26.05
CA PHE A 527 29.44 -11.55 25.03
C PHE A 527 29.06 -10.14 24.56
N SER A 528 27.76 -9.85 24.40
CA SER A 528 27.32 -8.52 23.98
C SER A 528 27.54 -7.42 25.04
N ALA A 529 27.84 -7.79 26.29
CA ALA A 529 28.02 -6.86 27.41
C ALA A 529 29.48 -6.73 27.88
N SER A 530 30.34 -7.69 27.55
CA SER A 530 31.74 -7.68 27.98
C SER A 530 32.65 -8.51 27.04
N PRO A 531 33.89 -8.07 26.79
CA PRO A 531 34.89 -8.85 26.06
C PRO A 531 35.52 -9.98 26.88
N ASP A 532 35.07 -10.22 28.12
CA ASP A 532 35.61 -11.24 29.04
C ASP A 532 35.73 -12.63 28.40
N ALA A 533 34.72 -13.02 27.61
CA ALA A 533 34.73 -14.31 26.92
C ALA A 533 35.92 -14.43 25.96
N ASN A 534 36.29 -13.37 25.25
CA ASN A 534 37.45 -13.40 24.35
C ASN A 534 38.76 -13.53 25.12
N ALA A 535 38.87 -12.92 26.29
CA ALA A 535 40.11 -12.97 27.08
C ALA A 535 40.38 -14.38 27.62
N ILE A 536 39.36 -15.04 28.16
CA ILE A 536 39.54 -16.33 28.86
C ILE A 536 39.39 -17.55 27.94
N ALA A 537 38.68 -17.44 26.80
CA ALA A 537 38.26 -18.61 26.05
C ALA A 537 39.40 -19.49 25.50
N SER A 538 40.61 -18.96 25.29
CA SER A 538 41.78 -19.74 24.87
C SER A 538 42.40 -20.58 25.99
N GLU A 539 42.12 -20.26 27.25
CA GLU A 539 42.63 -20.99 28.43
C GLU A 539 41.69 -22.12 28.89
N LEU A 540 40.49 -22.19 28.31
CA LEU A 540 39.46 -23.19 28.63
C LEU A 540 39.59 -24.39 27.66
N ASP A 541 39.20 -25.59 28.11
CA ASP A 541 39.16 -26.76 27.23
C ASP A 541 37.98 -26.71 26.25
N GLY A 542 36.97 -25.89 26.56
CA GLY A 542 35.92 -25.58 25.61
C GLY A 542 34.87 -24.61 26.14
N VAL A 543 34.07 -24.08 25.22
CA VAL A 543 33.05 -23.06 25.49
C VAL A 543 31.67 -23.51 25.00
N LEU A 544 30.66 -23.33 25.84
CA LEU A 544 29.25 -23.49 25.52
C LEU A 544 28.60 -22.13 25.30
N VAL A 545 28.02 -21.93 24.11
CA VAL A 545 27.36 -20.67 23.72
C VAL A 545 25.87 -20.75 24.01
N VAL A 546 25.37 -19.89 24.89
CA VAL A 546 23.95 -19.84 25.28
C VAL A 546 23.22 -18.74 24.54
N THR A 547 22.11 -19.11 23.90
CA THR A 547 21.21 -18.25 23.15
C THR A 547 19.81 -18.33 23.74
N SER A 548 18.97 -17.31 23.48
CA SER A 548 17.60 -17.26 23.95
C SER A 548 16.62 -17.32 22.78
N HIS A 549 15.68 -18.27 22.82
CA HIS A 549 14.67 -18.48 21.77
C HIS A 549 13.80 -17.23 21.57
N GLY A 550 13.68 -16.77 20.32
CA GLY A 550 12.87 -15.58 19.97
C GLY A 550 13.44 -14.24 20.47
N HIS A 551 14.63 -14.23 21.07
CA HIS A 551 15.29 -13.01 21.55
C HIS A 551 16.66 -12.79 20.93
N THR A 552 17.48 -13.83 20.81
CA THR A 552 18.82 -13.73 20.21
C THR A 552 18.74 -13.83 18.69
N SER A 553 19.44 -12.94 17.97
CA SER A 553 19.58 -13.00 16.51
C SER A 553 20.54 -14.10 16.07
N ILE A 554 20.30 -14.69 14.90
CA ILE A 554 21.23 -15.63 14.27
C ILE A 554 22.56 -14.91 13.97
N ASP A 555 22.49 -13.68 13.44
CA ASP A 555 23.68 -12.90 13.07
C ASP A 555 24.56 -12.60 14.30
N ASP A 556 23.94 -12.29 15.45
CA ASP A 556 24.67 -12.05 16.71
C ASP A 556 25.35 -13.33 17.19
N THR A 557 24.66 -14.46 17.10
CA THR A 557 25.20 -15.76 17.53
C THR A 557 26.38 -16.18 16.66
N MET A 558 26.27 -16.00 15.35
CA MET A 558 27.36 -16.25 14.40
C MET A 558 28.57 -15.36 14.68
N ARG A 559 28.35 -14.07 14.93
CA ARG A 559 29.43 -13.15 15.31
C ARG A 559 30.17 -13.61 16.57
N VAL A 560 29.45 -14.10 17.57
CA VAL A 560 30.08 -14.66 18.79
C VAL A 560 30.90 -15.90 18.48
N ILE A 561 30.32 -16.86 17.74
CA ILE A 561 30.99 -18.11 17.35
C ILE A 561 32.27 -17.82 16.57
N ASP A 562 32.21 -16.93 15.58
CA ASP A 562 33.37 -16.56 14.75
C ASP A 562 34.44 -15.86 15.58
N THR A 563 34.05 -14.97 16.48
CA THR A 563 35.03 -14.27 17.35
C THR A 563 35.74 -15.24 18.28
N LEU A 564 35.00 -16.16 18.93
CA LEU A 564 35.59 -17.16 19.82
C LEU A 564 36.53 -18.11 19.06
N ARG A 565 36.14 -18.55 17.85
CA ARG A 565 37.02 -19.36 16.98
C ARG A 565 38.29 -18.62 16.59
N ASN A 566 38.20 -17.33 16.27
CA ASN A 566 39.36 -16.52 15.89
C ASN A 566 40.38 -16.37 17.02
N VAL A 567 39.94 -16.43 18.27
CA VAL A 567 40.83 -16.41 19.45
C VAL A 567 41.36 -17.82 19.79
N GLY A 568 40.97 -18.84 19.04
CA GLY A 568 41.43 -20.22 19.22
C GLY A 568 40.63 -21.03 20.24
N ALA A 569 39.44 -20.56 20.63
CA ALA A 569 38.59 -21.30 21.54
C ALA A 569 37.92 -22.51 20.87
N GLU A 570 37.87 -23.64 21.59
CA GLU A 570 37.10 -24.80 21.15
C GLU A 570 35.64 -24.65 21.54
N ILE A 571 34.73 -24.51 20.57
CA ILE A 571 33.31 -24.36 20.84
C ILE A 571 32.68 -25.76 20.93
N LEU A 572 32.25 -26.14 22.13
CA LEU A 572 31.67 -27.44 22.40
C LEU A 572 30.28 -27.56 21.79
N GLY A 573 29.49 -26.49 21.80
CA GLY A 573 28.14 -26.50 21.26
C GLY A 573 27.37 -25.22 21.58
N ALA A 574 26.15 -25.15 21.07
CA ALA A 574 25.21 -24.07 21.39
C ALA A 574 24.00 -24.58 22.17
N ILE A 575 23.49 -23.76 23.07
CA ILE A 575 22.31 -24.04 23.88
C ILE A 575 21.26 -23.01 23.53
N ILE A 576 20.06 -23.44 23.14
CA ILE A 576 18.91 -22.58 22.92
C ILE A 576 18.02 -22.68 24.15
N ASN A 577 18.11 -21.68 25.02
CA ASN A 577 17.31 -21.57 26.23
C ASN A 577 15.97 -20.88 25.97
N HIS A 578 15.03 -21.01 26.91
CA HIS A 578 13.68 -20.45 26.84
C HIS A 578 12.82 -20.97 25.69
N ALA A 579 13.12 -22.16 25.15
CA ALA A 579 12.32 -22.74 24.10
C ALA A 579 10.92 -23.16 24.61
N PRO A 580 9.85 -23.00 23.81
CA PRO A 580 8.52 -23.48 24.18
C PRO A 580 8.52 -25.01 24.27
N LYS A 581 7.85 -25.56 25.30
CA LYS A 581 7.79 -27.02 25.57
C LYS A 581 7.43 -27.88 24.36
N ARG A 582 6.60 -27.34 23.44
CA ARG A 582 6.16 -28.03 22.21
C ARG A 582 7.27 -28.25 21.17
N MET A 583 8.45 -27.69 21.37
CA MET A 583 9.61 -27.90 20.50
C MET A 583 10.57 -29.00 20.98
N GLN A 584 10.39 -29.52 22.21
CA GLN A 584 11.19 -30.63 22.75
C GLN A 584 10.53 -32.01 22.52
N SER A 585 9.24 -32.05 22.18
CA SER A 585 8.42 -33.27 22.04
C SER A 585 8.46 -33.86 20.64
#